data_AF-E3D905-F1
#
_entry.id   AF-E3D905-F1
#
_cell.length_a   1.000
_cell.length_b   1.000
_cell.length_c   1.000
_cell.angle_alpha   90.00
_cell.angle_beta   90.00
_cell.angle_gamma   90.00
#
_symmetry.space_group_name_H-M   'P 1'
#
loop_
_entity.id
_entity.type
_entity.pdbx_description
1 polymer ?
#
loop_
_entity_poly.entity_id
_entity_poly.type
_entity_poly.pdbx_seq_one_letter_code
_entity_poly.pdbx_strand_id
1 'polypeptide(L)'
;MSRQIKQRFAKYSGKVNGVVNSIKDKVNRTSNSSGFSKTSKSLKDGTSSVFSLLKLIKRKSQFTRFKKSSTYNANSYEAYGSYNRSAANKTAAMNSTVFAKKCVIVAIIFAFVATCAIVKLSFIQLINARSTAQAAQAERIRTKPILARRGRILDTNGSVLAQSVERYNIIADPMNAQAFKPTPCTKQTAGNCHSISGKDVEGTGAVAVARLLAPILHMSSVEIGGKISGLGRYAVIKRNVKPSVKRAIDKLNLSGCVYAENSSERVYSSGPILGALIGSVKDAEESSRPEAKGRRGEIGESGLELSQDKVLTGTDGYQKYQGNNVGNEKIPGTVSEYKDAVNGNDIKLTIDSDVDWYVKKSSSRRNEAVQSWMGNCCCSGYSHW
;
A
#
# COMPACT_ATOMS: atom_id res chain seq x y z
N MET A 1 -32.65 45.43 -22.50
CA MET A 1 -31.59 44.59 -21.90
C MET A 1 -32.12 43.60 -20.83
N SER A 2 -33.17 42.79 -21.13
CA SER A 2 -33.91 42.03 -20.09
C SER A 2 -34.25 40.56 -20.42
N ARG A 3 -34.23 40.14 -21.70
CA ARG A 3 -34.48 38.73 -22.08
C ARG A 3 -33.24 37.83 -22.01
N GLN A 4 -32.06 38.32 -22.41
CA GLN A 4 -30.84 37.51 -22.41
C GLN A 4 -30.31 37.20 -20.99
N ILE A 5 -30.49 38.11 -20.03
CA ILE A 5 -30.08 37.87 -18.63
C ILE A 5 -30.98 36.82 -17.97
N LYS A 6 -32.30 36.87 -18.22
CA LYS A 6 -33.25 35.83 -17.73
C LYS A 6 -32.96 34.44 -18.33
N GLN A 7 -32.62 34.37 -19.61
CA GLN A 7 -32.23 33.10 -20.25
C GLN A 7 -30.91 32.55 -19.71
N ARG A 8 -29.92 33.41 -19.42
CA ARG A 8 -28.65 32.99 -18.81
C ARG A 8 -28.80 32.54 -17.35
N PHE A 9 -29.67 33.17 -16.56
CA PHE A 9 -29.99 32.73 -15.20
C PHE A 9 -30.76 31.41 -15.16
N ALA A 10 -31.69 31.18 -16.08
CA ALA A 10 -32.39 29.90 -16.20
C ALA A 10 -31.43 28.75 -16.57
N LYS A 11 -30.45 29.02 -17.45
CA LYS A 11 -29.41 28.06 -17.84
C LYS A 11 -28.45 27.72 -16.68
N TYR A 12 -28.12 28.70 -15.84
CA TYR A 12 -27.30 28.49 -14.64
C TYR A 12 -28.05 27.73 -13.53
N SER A 13 -29.33 28.06 -13.32
CA SER A 13 -30.21 27.34 -12.38
C SER A 13 -30.37 25.86 -12.73
N GLY A 14 -30.52 25.54 -14.02
CA GLY A 14 -30.59 24.16 -14.51
C GLY A 14 -29.31 23.36 -14.26
N LYS A 15 -28.14 23.97 -14.49
CA LYS A 15 -26.84 23.33 -14.22
C LYS A 15 -26.60 23.06 -12.73
N VAL A 16 -26.97 24.00 -11.87
CA VAL A 16 -26.82 23.82 -10.41
C VAL A 16 -27.74 22.71 -9.89
N ASN A 17 -28.99 22.63 -10.37
CA ASN A 17 -29.90 21.53 -10.01
C ASN A 17 -29.39 20.16 -10.50
N GLY A 18 -28.75 20.10 -11.67
CA GLY A 18 -28.12 18.87 -12.18
C GLY A 18 -26.94 18.40 -11.31
N VAL A 19 -26.10 19.33 -10.86
CA VAL A 19 -24.98 19.02 -9.95
C VAL A 19 -25.48 18.56 -8.58
N VAL A 20 -26.52 19.21 -8.04
CA VAL A 20 -27.12 18.84 -6.75
C VAL A 20 -27.75 17.45 -6.82
N ASN A 21 -28.45 17.11 -7.90
CA ASN A 21 -29.04 15.78 -8.07
C ASN A 21 -27.95 14.69 -8.25
N SER A 22 -26.87 14.98 -8.98
CA SER A 22 -25.73 14.06 -9.13
C SER A 22 -25.00 13.80 -7.81
N ILE A 23 -24.89 14.81 -6.94
CA ILE A 23 -24.34 14.66 -5.58
C ILE A 23 -25.30 13.85 -4.71
N LYS A 24 -26.62 14.06 -4.83
CA LYS A 24 -27.64 13.29 -4.10
C LYS A 24 -27.59 11.80 -4.46
N ASP A 25 -27.43 11.48 -5.75
CA ASP A 25 -27.32 10.11 -6.23
C ASP A 25 -26.01 9.44 -5.80
N LYS A 26 -24.89 10.18 -5.75
CA LYS A 26 -23.63 9.68 -5.22
C LYS A 26 -23.69 9.40 -3.72
N VAL A 27 -24.33 10.27 -2.94
CA VAL A 27 -24.48 10.10 -1.49
C VAL A 27 -25.39 8.91 -1.15
N ASN A 28 -26.47 8.71 -1.91
CA ASN A 28 -27.37 7.56 -1.74
C ASN A 28 -26.74 6.22 -2.16
N ARG A 29 -25.77 6.21 -3.09
CA ARG A 29 -25.01 5.00 -3.44
C ARG A 29 -24.00 4.61 -2.36
N THR A 30 -23.41 5.58 -1.65
CA THR A 30 -22.48 5.33 -0.53
C THR A 30 -23.15 4.88 0.77
N SER A 31 -24.47 5.02 0.91
CA SER A 31 -25.19 4.57 2.12
C SER A 31 -25.59 3.09 2.11
N ASN A 32 -25.44 2.38 0.98
CA ASN A 32 -25.78 0.95 0.86
C ASN A 32 -24.59 -0.01 1.02
N SER A 33 -23.37 0.49 1.28
CA SER A 33 -22.22 -0.35 1.65
C SER A 33 -21.97 -0.24 3.15
N SER A 34 -22.13 -1.36 3.85
CA SER A 34 -21.97 -1.51 5.30
C SER A 34 -20.56 -1.14 5.79
N GLY A 35 -20.50 -0.25 6.78
CA GLY A 35 -19.36 -0.14 7.71
C GLY A 35 -18.58 1.18 7.67
N PHE A 36 -19.10 2.28 8.23
CA PHE A 36 -18.30 3.40 8.78
C PHE A 36 -19.21 4.32 9.64
N SER A 37 -19.28 4.08 10.96
CA SER A 37 -20.33 4.66 11.84
C SER A 37 -19.96 5.92 12.63
N LYS A 38 -18.80 6.55 12.43
CA LYS A 38 -18.44 7.79 13.18
C LYS A 38 -18.12 9.02 12.33
N THR A 39 -17.76 8.88 11.06
CA THR A 39 -17.51 10.01 10.13
C THR A 39 -18.74 10.49 9.36
N SER A 40 -19.84 9.73 9.36
CA SER A 40 -21.08 10.06 8.63
C SER A 40 -21.98 11.06 9.36
N LYS A 41 -21.83 11.22 10.69
CA LYS A 41 -22.64 12.15 11.50
C LYS A 41 -22.24 13.62 11.24
N SER A 42 -20.94 13.91 11.17
CA SER A 42 -20.42 15.26 10.91
C SER A 42 -20.73 15.79 9.50
N LEU A 43 -20.79 14.91 8.47
CA LEU A 43 -21.21 15.30 7.11
C LEU A 43 -22.74 15.53 7.00
N LYS A 44 -23.57 14.86 7.82
CA LYS A 44 -25.02 15.08 7.87
C LYS A 44 -25.37 16.43 8.50
N ASP A 45 -24.62 16.86 9.51
CA ASP A 45 -24.87 18.12 10.20
C ASP A 45 -24.51 19.36 9.34
N GLY A 46 -23.44 19.25 8.52
CA GLY A 46 -23.06 20.30 7.56
C GLY A 46 -24.01 20.46 6.37
N THR A 47 -24.62 19.38 5.89
CA THR A 47 -25.55 19.41 4.74
C THR A 47 -26.96 19.91 5.12
N SER A 48 -27.39 19.67 6.36
CA SER A 48 -28.62 20.23 6.96
C SER A 48 -28.65 21.77 6.92
N SER A 49 -27.53 22.41 7.27
CA SER A 49 -27.42 23.88 7.31
C SER A 49 -27.54 24.53 5.93
N VAL A 50 -26.97 23.90 4.90
CA VAL A 50 -27.05 24.35 3.50
C VAL A 50 -28.47 24.19 2.93
N PHE A 51 -29.19 23.13 3.31
CA PHE A 51 -30.59 22.91 2.88
C PHE A 51 -31.57 23.88 3.54
N SER A 52 -31.34 24.30 4.79
CA SER A 52 -32.13 25.35 5.45
C SER A 52 -31.97 26.71 4.78
N LEU A 53 -30.75 27.07 4.38
CA LEU A 53 -30.46 28.29 3.61
C LEU A 53 -31.14 28.29 2.22
N LEU A 54 -31.19 27.14 1.54
CA LEU A 54 -31.87 26.99 0.24
C LEU A 54 -33.40 27.01 0.34
N LYS A 55 -34.00 26.50 1.42
CA LYS A 55 -35.45 26.61 1.69
C LYS A 55 -35.88 28.06 1.91
N LEU A 56 -35.04 28.88 2.55
CA LEU A 56 -35.32 30.30 2.76
C LEU A 56 -35.38 31.09 1.44
N ILE A 57 -34.56 30.72 0.46
CA ILE A 57 -34.52 31.35 -0.86
C ILE A 57 -35.74 30.96 -1.73
N LYS A 58 -36.27 29.74 -1.58
CA LYS A 58 -37.48 29.28 -2.29
C LYS A 58 -38.79 29.92 -1.81
N ARG A 59 -38.87 30.37 -0.54
CA ARG A 59 -40.13 30.94 0.01
C ARG A 59 -40.47 32.35 -0.48
N LYS A 60 -39.54 33.08 -1.11
CA LYS A 60 -39.77 34.44 -1.64
C LYS A 60 -40.28 34.49 -3.09
N SER A 61 -40.46 33.36 -3.80
CA SER A 61 -40.85 33.35 -5.22
C SER A 61 -42.32 33.01 -5.51
N GLN A 62 -43.21 32.97 -4.52
CA GLN A 62 -44.60 32.51 -4.68
C GLN A 62 -45.66 33.64 -4.76
N PHE A 63 -45.26 34.92 -4.70
CA PHE A 63 -46.21 36.04 -4.69
C PHE A 63 -46.16 36.87 -5.99
N THR A 64 -46.62 36.31 -7.10
CA THR A 64 -47.15 37.09 -8.24
C THR A 64 -48.07 36.21 -9.09
N ARG A 65 -49.36 36.17 -8.76
CA ARG A 65 -50.41 35.66 -9.66
C ARG A 65 -51.65 36.53 -9.45
N PHE A 66 -51.85 37.54 -10.28
CA PHE A 66 -53.15 38.18 -10.44
C PHE A 66 -53.42 38.45 -11.93
N LYS A 67 -54.66 38.15 -12.31
CA LYS A 67 -55.17 37.90 -13.67
C LYS A 67 -55.08 39.11 -14.58
N LYS A 68 -54.89 38.82 -15.88
CA LYS A 68 -55.14 39.73 -17.00
C LYS A 68 -56.59 39.54 -17.45
N SER A 69 -57.39 40.60 -17.46
CA SER A 69 -58.58 40.71 -18.30
C SER A 69 -58.90 42.20 -18.47
N SER A 70 -58.82 42.69 -19.70
CA SER A 70 -59.87 43.49 -20.34
C SER A 70 -59.34 43.99 -21.68
N THR A 71 -60.12 43.69 -22.72
CA THR A 71 -60.19 44.42 -23.98
C THR A 71 -60.46 45.91 -23.71
N TYR A 72 -59.93 46.82 -24.53
CA TYR A 72 -60.70 47.79 -25.30
C TYR A 72 -59.80 48.84 -25.96
N ASN A 73 -60.07 48.96 -27.26
CA ASN A 73 -60.01 50.08 -28.21
C ASN A 73 -58.99 51.21 -28.08
N ALA A 74 -58.38 51.49 -29.25
CA ALA A 74 -57.71 52.73 -29.56
C ALA A 74 -58.73 53.88 -29.57
N ASN A 75 -58.37 54.98 -28.90
CA ASN A 75 -58.51 56.36 -29.34
C ASN A 75 -58.21 57.29 -28.16
N SER A 76 -57.94 58.54 -28.50
CA SER A 76 -57.89 59.74 -27.63
C SER A 76 -56.57 60.13 -26.95
N TYR A 77 -55.88 61.03 -27.67
CA TYR A 77 -55.28 62.31 -27.26
C TYR A 77 -54.54 62.45 -25.91
N GLU A 78 -53.27 62.82 -26.06
CA GLU A 78 -52.52 63.90 -25.39
C GLU A 78 -52.93 64.36 -23.98
N ALA A 79 -51.93 64.32 -23.07
CA ALA A 79 -51.71 65.21 -21.90
C ALA A 79 -51.39 64.50 -20.56
N TYR A 80 -50.42 63.59 -20.50
CA TYR A 80 -49.85 63.10 -19.21
C TYR A 80 -48.34 62.79 -19.31
N GLY A 81 -47.53 63.77 -19.73
CA GLY A 81 -46.11 63.59 -20.05
C GLY A 81 -45.08 63.89 -18.94
N SER A 82 -45.46 64.48 -17.81
CA SER A 82 -44.49 65.04 -16.84
C SER A 82 -44.49 64.41 -15.44
N TYR A 83 -45.58 63.79 -14.97
CA TYR A 83 -45.64 63.18 -13.62
C TYR A 83 -45.02 61.77 -13.52
N ASN A 84 -45.00 61.00 -14.62
CA ASN A 84 -44.55 59.60 -14.61
C ASN A 84 -43.02 59.42 -14.66
N ARG A 85 -42.24 60.49 -14.92
CA ARG A 85 -40.76 60.41 -14.93
C ARG A 85 -40.17 60.41 -13.52
N SER A 86 -40.81 61.08 -12.56
CA SER A 86 -40.34 61.18 -11.16
C SER A 86 -40.62 59.91 -10.34
N ALA A 87 -41.78 59.27 -10.53
CA ALA A 87 -42.16 58.03 -9.86
C ALA A 87 -41.40 56.78 -10.42
N ALA A 88 -41.14 56.74 -11.73
CA ALA A 88 -40.30 55.72 -12.35
C ALA A 88 -38.82 55.82 -11.92
N ASN A 89 -38.30 57.04 -11.75
CA ASN A 89 -36.94 57.26 -11.25
C ASN A 89 -36.81 56.92 -9.75
N LYS A 90 -37.82 57.20 -8.92
CA LYS A 90 -37.85 56.77 -7.50
C LYS A 90 -37.89 55.25 -7.35
N THR A 91 -38.68 54.53 -8.16
CA THR A 91 -38.78 53.05 -8.09
C THR A 91 -37.56 52.33 -8.68
N ALA A 92 -36.91 52.90 -9.72
CA ALA A 92 -35.63 52.42 -10.22
C ALA A 92 -34.48 52.66 -9.21
N ALA A 93 -34.44 53.82 -8.56
CA ALA A 93 -33.50 54.11 -7.49
C ALA A 93 -33.72 53.21 -6.25
N MET A 94 -34.97 52.97 -5.85
CA MET A 94 -35.30 52.11 -4.71
C MET A 94 -34.94 50.63 -4.95
N ASN A 95 -35.12 50.11 -6.17
CA ASN A 95 -34.68 48.75 -6.54
C ASN A 95 -33.15 48.62 -6.62
N SER A 96 -32.44 49.69 -7.04
CA SER A 96 -30.97 49.71 -7.05
C SER A 96 -30.38 49.70 -5.64
N THR A 97 -30.99 50.39 -4.68
CA THR A 97 -30.55 50.40 -3.27
C THR A 97 -30.81 49.07 -2.56
N VAL A 98 -31.92 48.38 -2.87
CA VAL A 98 -32.22 47.03 -2.34
C VAL A 98 -31.29 45.97 -2.95
N PHE A 99 -30.92 46.10 -4.23
CA PHE A 99 -29.93 45.24 -4.88
C PHE A 99 -28.52 45.48 -4.30
N ALA A 100 -28.12 46.74 -4.14
CA ALA A 100 -26.86 47.12 -3.51
C ALA A 100 -26.76 46.58 -2.07
N LYS A 101 -27.81 46.71 -1.25
CA LYS A 101 -27.86 46.15 0.11
C LYS A 101 -27.70 44.62 0.13
N LYS A 102 -28.28 43.90 -0.83
CA LYS A 102 -28.11 42.43 -0.95
C LYS A 102 -26.70 42.04 -1.38
N CYS A 103 -26.09 42.79 -2.30
CA CYS A 103 -24.69 42.59 -2.69
C CYS A 103 -23.73 42.85 -1.53
N VAL A 104 -24.00 43.87 -0.71
CA VAL A 104 -23.21 44.18 0.50
C VAL A 104 -23.33 43.06 1.53
N ILE A 105 -24.52 42.52 1.79
CA ILE A 105 -24.70 41.39 2.71
C ILE A 105 -23.95 40.15 2.23
N VAL A 106 -24.01 39.85 0.93
CA VAL A 106 -23.26 38.72 0.35
C VAL A 106 -21.75 38.97 0.48
N ALA A 107 -21.27 40.18 0.21
CA ALA A 107 -19.86 40.55 0.38
C ALA A 107 -19.39 40.41 1.84
N ILE A 108 -20.22 40.78 2.82
CA ILE A 108 -19.91 40.61 4.24
C ILE A 108 -19.82 39.13 4.61
N ILE A 109 -20.72 38.28 4.10
CA ILE A 109 -20.65 36.83 4.33
C ILE A 109 -19.36 36.26 3.73
N PHE A 110 -19.01 36.65 2.50
CA PHE A 110 -17.74 36.23 1.88
C PHE A 110 -16.52 36.74 2.64
N ALA A 111 -16.53 37.98 3.13
CA ALA A 111 -15.47 38.54 3.96
C ALA A 111 -15.34 37.76 5.27
N PHE A 112 -16.45 37.42 5.92
CA PHE A 112 -16.44 36.61 7.14
C PHE A 112 -15.86 35.21 6.90
N VAL A 113 -16.27 34.53 5.82
CA VAL A 113 -15.71 33.23 5.44
C VAL A 113 -14.21 33.34 5.13
N ALA A 114 -13.79 34.39 4.43
CA ALA A 114 -12.38 34.64 4.12
C ALA A 114 -11.56 34.87 5.41
N THR A 115 -12.07 35.65 6.36
CA THR A 115 -11.42 35.87 7.66
C THR A 115 -11.30 34.57 8.44
N CYS A 116 -12.35 33.75 8.50
CA CYS A 116 -12.29 32.43 9.15
C CYS A 116 -11.24 31.50 8.50
N ALA A 117 -11.12 31.53 7.16
CA ALA A 117 -10.11 30.76 6.45
C ALA A 117 -8.68 31.27 6.75
N ILE A 118 -8.47 32.58 6.83
CA ILE A 118 -7.19 33.20 7.18
C ILE A 118 -6.80 32.82 8.61
N VAL A 119 -7.71 32.94 9.58
CA VAL A 119 -7.44 32.55 10.97
C VAL A 119 -7.07 31.06 11.07
N LYS A 120 -7.79 30.19 10.34
CA LYS A 120 -7.47 28.76 10.32
C LYS A 120 -6.10 28.47 9.69
N LEU A 121 -5.76 29.17 8.62
CA LEU A 121 -4.46 29.05 7.95
C LEU A 121 -3.33 29.55 8.85
N SER A 122 -3.49 30.71 9.47
CA SER A 122 -2.55 31.27 10.44
C SER A 122 -2.36 30.36 11.65
N PHE A 123 -3.41 29.73 12.16
CA PHE A 123 -3.30 28.74 13.24
C PHE A 123 -2.43 27.53 12.84
N ILE A 124 -2.60 27.02 11.61
CA ILE A 124 -1.81 25.90 11.09
C ILE A 124 -0.33 26.31 10.89
N GLN A 125 -0.09 27.51 10.38
CA GLN A 125 1.27 27.98 10.04
C GLN A 125 2.05 28.59 11.22
N LEU A 126 1.40 29.19 12.22
CA LEU A 126 2.09 29.85 13.35
C LEU A 126 2.19 28.95 14.58
N ILE A 127 1.16 28.17 14.89
CA ILE A 127 1.09 27.38 16.13
C ILE A 127 1.50 25.92 15.87
N ASN A 128 1.10 25.36 14.73
CA ASN A 128 1.34 23.95 14.38
C ASN A 128 2.28 23.74 13.17
N ALA A 129 3.05 24.75 12.76
CA ALA A 129 3.94 24.61 11.59
C ALA A 129 4.92 23.46 11.76
N ARG A 130 5.58 23.36 12.92
CA ARG A 130 6.56 22.31 13.19
C ARG A 130 5.90 20.93 13.31
N SER A 131 4.77 20.82 14.01
CA SER A 131 4.08 19.53 14.19
C SER A 131 3.44 19.02 12.89
N THR A 132 2.89 19.90 12.06
CA THR A 132 2.30 19.53 10.76
C THR A 132 3.38 19.17 9.74
N ALA A 133 4.50 19.90 9.72
CA ALA A 133 5.66 19.56 8.90
C ALA A 133 6.30 18.24 9.34
N GLN A 134 6.41 17.99 10.65
CA GLN A 134 6.90 16.71 11.20
C GLN A 134 5.95 15.55 10.90
N ALA A 135 4.63 15.77 10.99
CA ALA A 135 3.64 14.76 10.61
C ALA A 135 3.72 14.40 9.11
N ALA A 136 3.85 15.41 8.24
CA ALA A 136 4.05 15.20 6.80
C ALA A 136 5.37 14.50 6.48
N GLN A 137 6.42 14.75 7.27
CA GLN A 137 7.70 14.05 7.15
C GLN A 137 7.61 12.61 7.65
N ALA A 138 6.88 12.36 8.75
CA ALA A 138 6.67 11.04 9.31
C ALA A 138 5.93 10.11 8.35
N GLU A 139 4.99 10.62 7.54
CA GLU A 139 4.34 9.85 6.47
C GLU A 139 5.31 9.35 5.39
N ARG A 140 6.44 10.03 5.21
CA ARG A 140 7.48 9.66 4.22
C ARG A 140 8.57 8.76 4.79
N ILE A 141 8.66 8.63 6.11
CA ILE A 141 9.66 7.79 6.76
C ILE A 141 9.23 6.32 6.65
N ARG A 142 10.10 5.51 6.06
CA ARG A 142 10.00 4.06 6.00
C ARG A 142 10.99 3.46 6.98
N THR A 143 10.53 2.45 7.72
CA THR A 143 11.40 1.64 8.59
C THR A 143 11.67 0.32 7.88
N LYS A 144 12.95 0.02 7.62
CA LYS A 144 13.37 -1.28 7.09
C LYS A 144 14.12 -2.04 8.18
N PRO A 145 13.68 -3.26 8.55
CA PRO A 145 14.39 -4.08 9.52
C PRO A 145 15.74 -4.53 8.93
N ILE A 146 16.74 -4.61 9.79
CA ILE A 146 18.04 -5.22 9.50
C ILE A 146 18.05 -6.51 10.31
N LEU A 147 17.91 -7.64 9.63
CA LEU A 147 17.83 -8.94 10.30
C LEU A 147 19.18 -9.30 10.92
N ALA A 148 19.13 -9.74 12.18
CA ALA A 148 20.27 -10.32 12.85
C ALA A 148 20.63 -11.67 12.20
N ARG A 149 21.93 -11.96 12.12
CA ARG A 149 22.37 -13.29 11.68
C ARG A 149 22.24 -14.25 12.85
N ARG A 150 21.58 -15.38 12.61
CA ARG A 150 21.46 -16.45 13.60
C ARG A 150 22.84 -17.06 13.89
N GLY A 151 23.13 -17.31 15.17
CA GLY A 151 24.40 -17.87 15.64
C GLY A 151 24.69 -19.25 15.05
N ARG A 152 25.97 -19.60 14.93
CA ARG A 152 26.44 -20.89 14.43
C ARG A 152 26.36 -21.96 15.51
N ILE A 153 26.15 -23.20 15.10
CA ILE A 153 26.30 -24.37 15.98
C ILE A 153 27.59 -25.07 15.58
N LEU A 154 28.48 -25.25 16.55
CA LEU A 154 29.81 -25.80 16.37
C LEU A 154 29.96 -27.09 17.17
N ASP A 155 30.76 -28.00 16.65
CA ASP A 155 31.28 -29.19 17.33
C ASP A 155 32.25 -28.80 18.47
N THR A 156 32.56 -29.73 19.38
CA THR A 156 33.69 -29.65 20.32
C THR A 156 35.02 -29.28 19.64
N ASN A 157 35.24 -29.73 18.40
CA ASN A 157 36.45 -29.41 17.62
C ASN A 157 36.36 -28.06 16.86
N GLY A 158 35.23 -27.36 16.95
CA GLY A 158 35.00 -26.08 16.25
C GLY A 158 34.51 -26.21 14.81
N SER A 159 34.34 -27.44 14.30
CA SER A 159 33.69 -27.69 13.01
C SER A 159 32.27 -27.12 13.01
N VAL A 160 31.92 -26.36 11.97
CA VAL A 160 30.58 -25.77 11.83
C VAL A 160 29.59 -26.88 11.48
N LEU A 161 28.57 -27.07 12.30
CA LEU A 161 27.48 -28.03 12.12
C LEU A 161 26.24 -27.39 11.50
N ALA A 162 25.93 -26.16 11.92
CA ALA A 162 24.84 -25.36 11.37
C ALA A 162 25.26 -23.88 11.25
N GLN A 163 24.94 -23.27 10.11
CA GLN A 163 25.15 -21.83 9.90
C GLN A 163 24.11 -21.25 8.95
N SER A 164 23.77 -19.98 9.16
CA SER A 164 22.85 -19.26 8.29
C SER A 164 23.60 -18.51 7.20
N VAL A 165 23.21 -18.76 5.96
CA VAL A 165 23.77 -18.13 4.77
C VAL A 165 22.83 -17.02 4.31
N GLU A 166 23.39 -15.89 3.91
CA GLU A 166 22.60 -14.77 3.40
C GLU A 166 21.82 -15.16 2.14
N ARG A 167 20.52 -14.93 2.19
CA ARG A 167 19.57 -15.16 1.10
C ARG A 167 18.65 -13.95 0.95
N TYR A 168 17.83 -14.00 -0.09
CA TYR A 168 16.80 -13.00 -0.30
C TYR A 168 15.47 -13.66 -0.62
N ASN A 169 14.38 -13.05 -0.18
CA ASN A 169 13.03 -13.40 -0.61
C ASN A 169 12.61 -12.37 -1.66
N ILE A 170 12.22 -12.84 -2.84
CA ILE A 170 11.77 -11.97 -3.93
C ILE A 170 10.28 -11.74 -3.76
N ILE A 171 9.93 -10.49 -3.49
CA ILE A 171 8.56 -10.02 -3.24
C ILE A 171 8.13 -9.13 -4.40
N ALA A 172 6.86 -9.25 -4.79
CA ALA A 172 6.20 -8.32 -5.70
C ALA A 172 5.16 -7.49 -4.97
N ASP A 173 4.93 -6.27 -5.48
CA ASP A 173 3.72 -5.47 -5.24
C ASP A 173 2.77 -5.71 -6.43
N PRO A 174 1.72 -6.55 -6.28
CA PRO A 174 0.75 -6.81 -7.34
C PRO A 174 0.13 -5.56 -7.95
N MET A 175 -0.16 -4.53 -7.16
CA MET A 175 -0.78 -3.29 -7.63
C MET A 175 0.14 -2.53 -8.58
N ASN A 176 1.41 -2.39 -8.20
CA ASN A 176 2.40 -1.71 -9.05
C ASN A 176 2.76 -2.58 -10.27
N ALA A 177 2.86 -3.90 -10.09
CA ALA A 177 3.14 -4.83 -11.17
C ALA A 177 2.04 -4.83 -12.23
N GLN A 178 0.76 -4.72 -11.86
CA GLN A 178 -0.34 -4.60 -12.81
C GLN A 178 -0.31 -3.28 -13.59
N ALA A 179 0.17 -2.19 -12.98
CA ALA A 179 0.33 -0.89 -13.63
C ALA A 179 1.63 -0.76 -14.45
N PHE A 180 2.51 -1.77 -14.39
CA PHE A 180 3.82 -1.74 -15.03
C PHE A 180 3.72 -1.67 -16.55
N LYS A 181 4.53 -0.80 -17.16
CA LYS A 181 4.67 -0.71 -18.62
C LYS A 181 6.15 -0.83 -18.99
N PRO A 182 6.54 -1.87 -19.73
CA PRO A 182 7.92 -2.02 -20.15
C PRO A 182 8.32 -0.84 -21.06
N THR A 183 9.52 -0.34 -20.84
CA THR A 183 10.09 0.77 -21.64
C THR A 183 10.90 0.19 -22.80
N PRO A 184 10.60 0.55 -24.06
CA PRO A 184 11.33 0.04 -25.21
C PRO A 184 12.79 0.50 -25.23
N CYS A 185 13.68 -0.36 -25.71
CA CYS A 185 15.11 -0.08 -25.77
C CYS A 185 15.47 0.76 -27.00
N THR A 186 15.74 2.05 -26.78
CA THR A 186 16.21 2.99 -27.81
C THR A 186 17.58 3.55 -27.43
N LYS A 187 18.26 4.26 -28.34
CA LYS A 187 19.54 4.92 -28.05
C LYS A 187 19.48 5.88 -26.86
N GLN A 188 18.30 6.44 -26.55
CA GLN A 188 18.08 7.38 -25.45
C GLN A 188 17.74 6.68 -24.12
N THR A 189 17.18 5.47 -24.18
CA THR A 189 16.71 4.70 -23.02
C THR A 189 17.61 3.52 -22.67
N ALA A 190 18.80 3.43 -23.26
CA ALA A 190 19.72 2.29 -23.10
C ALA A 190 20.07 1.94 -21.63
N GLY A 191 20.04 2.93 -20.73
CA GLY A 191 20.28 2.71 -19.28
C GLY A 191 19.05 2.30 -18.48
N ASN A 192 17.82 2.47 -19.01
CA ASN A 192 16.58 2.14 -18.32
C ASN A 192 15.50 1.68 -19.30
N CYS A 193 15.77 0.56 -19.96
CA CYS A 193 14.82 -0.11 -20.84
C CYS A 193 14.66 -1.57 -20.45
N HIS A 194 13.61 -2.20 -20.96
CA HIS A 194 13.26 -3.57 -20.62
C HIS A 194 13.24 -4.39 -21.91
N SER A 195 14.06 -5.42 -21.98
CA SER A 195 14.10 -6.34 -23.11
C SER A 195 14.32 -7.77 -22.63
N ILE A 196 13.85 -8.72 -23.43
CA ILE A 196 14.09 -10.16 -23.25
C ILE A 196 14.82 -10.62 -24.50
N SER A 197 16.06 -11.11 -24.33
CA SER A 197 16.88 -11.61 -25.43
C SER A 197 17.02 -10.61 -26.61
N GLY A 198 17.13 -9.32 -26.30
CA GLY A 198 17.28 -8.25 -27.29
C GLY A 198 15.99 -7.84 -28.01
N LYS A 199 14.83 -8.39 -27.64
CA LYS A 199 13.50 -7.99 -28.13
C LYS A 199 12.74 -7.24 -27.05
N ASP A 200 11.84 -6.35 -27.47
CA ASP A 200 10.94 -5.66 -26.55
C ASP A 200 10.05 -6.67 -25.80
N VAL A 201 9.73 -6.34 -24.55
CA VAL A 201 8.87 -7.19 -23.73
C VAL A 201 7.45 -7.13 -24.26
N GLU A 202 6.97 -8.25 -24.75
CA GLU A 202 5.58 -8.38 -25.17
C GLU A 202 4.62 -8.35 -23.96
N GLY A 203 3.56 -7.56 -24.07
CA GLY A 203 2.51 -7.42 -23.05
C GLY A 203 2.77 -6.27 -22.06
N THR A 204 1.81 -6.05 -21.17
CA THR A 204 1.89 -5.03 -20.12
C THR A 204 1.45 -5.61 -18.77
N GLY A 205 1.74 -4.87 -17.69
CA GLY A 205 1.36 -5.23 -16.34
C GLY A 205 2.10 -6.47 -15.80
N ALA A 206 1.38 -7.28 -15.02
CA ALA A 206 1.94 -8.42 -14.31
C ALA A 206 2.54 -9.47 -15.27
N VAL A 207 2.01 -9.59 -16.49
CA VAL A 207 2.52 -10.52 -17.52
C VAL A 207 3.93 -10.12 -17.97
N ALA A 208 4.16 -8.82 -18.19
CA ALA A 208 5.48 -8.31 -18.59
C ALA A 208 6.52 -8.52 -17.48
N VAL A 209 6.15 -8.23 -16.23
CA VAL A 209 7.01 -8.48 -15.06
C VAL A 209 7.34 -9.97 -14.93
N ALA A 210 6.34 -10.84 -15.07
CA ALA A 210 6.54 -12.28 -14.96
C ALA A 210 7.47 -12.83 -16.05
N ARG A 211 7.35 -12.33 -17.30
CA ARG A 211 8.23 -12.70 -18.42
C ARG A 211 9.68 -12.29 -18.18
N LEU A 212 9.91 -11.11 -17.59
CA LEU A 212 11.25 -10.63 -17.24
C LEU A 212 11.90 -11.45 -16.12
N LEU A 213 11.11 -11.87 -15.13
CA LEU A 213 11.61 -12.63 -13.99
C LEU A 213 11.82 -14.13 -14.28
N ALA A 214 11.01 -14.72 -15.16
CA ALA A 214 11.03 -16.14 -15.47
C ALA A 214 12.43 -16.73 -15.76
N PRO A 215 13.26 -16.15 -16.66
CA PRO A 215 14.58 -16.70 -16.96
C PRO A 215 15.57 -16.60 -15.79
N ILE A 216 15.41 -15.59 -14.92
CA ILE A 216 16.31 -15.35 -13.78
C ILE A 216 15.95 -16.24 -12.59
N LEU A 217 14.65 -16.43 -12.35
CA LEU A 217 14.15 -17.25 -11.25
C LEU A 217 14.06 -18.73 -11.59
N HIS A 218 14.24 -19.11 -12.86
CA HIS A 218 14.02 -20.47 -13.36
C HIS A 218 12.61 -20.99 -12.98
N MET A 219 11.60 -20.14 -13.18
CA MET A 219 10.20 -20.43 -12.91
C MET A 219 9.37 -20.05 -14.14
N SER A 220 8.22 -20.71 -14.32
CA SER A 220 7.35 -20.37 -15.45
C SER A 220 6.77 -18.95 -15.31
N SER A 221 6.63 -18.22 -16.41
CA SER A 221 5.97 -16.91 -16.41
C SER A 221 4.51 -17.00 -15.99
N VAL A 222 3.86 -18.16 -16.18
CA VAL A 222 2.48 -18.41 -15.76
C VAL A 222 2.38 -18.51 -14.25
N GLU A 223 3.29 -19.25 -13.59
CA GLU A 223 3.33 -19.36 -12.14
C GLU A 223 3.61 -18.00 -11.48
N ILE A 224 4.63 -17.28 -11.96
CA ILE A 224 4.96 -15.95 -11.46
C ILE A 224 3.76 -14.99 -11.71
N GLY A 225 3.17 -15.03 -12.90
CA GLY A 225 1.99 -14.24 -13.24
C GLY A 225 0.82 -14.53 -12.30
N GLY A 226 0.56 -15.79 -11.97
CA GLY A 226 -0.47 -16.19 -11.01
C GLY A 226 -0.24 -15.60 -9.62
N LYS A 227 1.01 -15.64 -9.13
CA LYS A 227 1.37 -15.06 -7.81
C LYS A 227 1.24 -13.53 -7.77
N ILE A 228 1.53 -12.85 -8.89
CA ILE A 228 1.53 -11.38 -8.98
C ILE A 228 0.15 -10.82 -9.40
N SER A 229 -0.76 -11.65 -9.90
CA SER A 229 -2.11 -11.22 -10.32
C SER A 229 -3.10 -11.06 -9.16
N GLY A 230 -2.69 -11.34 -7.92
CA GLY A 230 -3.53 -11.19 -6.74
C GLY A 230 -3.88 -9.74 -6.40
N LEU A 231 -4.75 -9.57 -5.40
CA LEU A 231 -5.06 -8.27 -4.81
C LEU A 231 -4.09 -8.00 -3.65
N GLY A 232 -3.55 -6.79 -3.56
CA GLY A 232 -2.69 -6.36 -2.47
C GLY A 232 -1.38 -5.73 -2.95
N ARG A 233 -0.47 -5.48 -2.01
CA ARG A 233 0.85 -4.88 -2.26
C ARG A 233 2.02 -5.77 -1.83
N TYR A 234 1.73 -7.03 -1.49
CA TYR A 234 2.70 -7.99 -1.01
C TYR A 234 2.36 -9.37 -1.57
N ALA A 235 3.27 -9.93 -2.36
CA ALA A 235 3.19 -11.29 -2.87
C ALA A 235 4.60 -11.91 -2.93
N VAL A 236 4.80 -13.03 -2.23
CA VAL A 236 6.07 -13.77 -2.28
C VAL A 236 6.17 -14.53 -3.59
N ILE A 237 7.14 -14.21 -4.44
CA ILE A 237 7.37 -14.90 -5.71
C ILE A 237 8.20 -16.18 -5.46
N LYS A 238 9.36 -15.98 -4.84
CA LYS A 238 10.35 -17.04 -4.55
C LYS A 238 11.14 -16.71 -3.29
N ARG A 239 11.24 -17.68 -2.36
CA ARG A 239 12.07 -17.58 -1.17
C ARG A 239 13.49 -18.09 -1.42
N ASN A 240 14.42 -17.74 -0.54
CA ASN A 240 15.79 -18.27 -0.47
C ASN A 240 16.61 -18.12 -1.75
N VAL A 241 16.49 -17.00 -2.44
CA VAL A 241 17.29 -16.74 -3.65
C VAL A 241 18.71 -16.30 -3.29
N LYS A 242 19.67 -16.71 -4.14
CA LYS A 242 21.08 -16.36 -3.99
C LYS A 242 21.30 -14.85 -4.23
N PRO A 243 22.33 -14.24 -3.61
CA PRO A 243 22.69 -12.85 -3.87
C PRO A 243 22.98 -12.54 -5.35
N SER A 244 23.46 -13.52 -6.13
CA SER A 244 23.67 -13.37 -7.58
C SER A 244 22.36 -13.15 -8.34
N VAL A 245 21.31 -13.88 -7.98
CA VAL A 245 19.97 -13.76 -8.57
C VAL A 245 19.36 -12.40 -8.22
N LYS A 246 19.50 -11.96 -6.96
CA LYS A 246 19.09 -10.62 -6.52
C LYS A 246 19.74 -9.52 -7.36
N ARG A 247 21.06 -9.58 -7.57
CA ARG A 247 21.77 -8.61 -8.44
C ARG A 247 21.29 -8.66 -9.90
N ALA A 248 20.90 -9.82 -10.40
CA ALA A 248 20.34 -9.94 -11.75
C ALA A 248 18.95 -9.29 -11.84
N ILE A 249 18.11 -9.44 -10.82
CA ILE A 249 16.79 -8.80 -10.74
C ILE A 249 16.92 -7.28 -10.59
N ASP A 250 17.85 -6.79 -9.77
CA ASP A 250 18.10 -5.36 -9.61
C ASP A 250 18.43 -4.67 -10.95
N LYS A 251 19.16 -5.37 -11.83
CA LYS A 251 19.50 -4.87 -13.19
C LYS A 251 18.30 -4.74 -14.13
N LEU A 252 17.17 -5.37 -13.81
CA LEU A 252 15.95 -5.25 -14.60
C LEU A 252 15.20 -3.93 -14.33
N ASN A 253 15.66 -3.11 -13.37
CA ASN A 253 15.05 -1.83 -13.00
C ASN A 253 13.55 -1.91 -12.69
N LEU A 254 13.11 -3.03 -12.11
CA LEU A 254 11.72 -3.27 -11.71
C LEU A 254 11.35 -2.60 -10.37
N SER A 255 12.06 -1.52 -10.01
CA SER A 255 11.88 -0.79 -8.74
C SER A 255 10.42 -0.40 -8.55
N GLY A 256 9.87 -0.75 -7.38
CA GLY A 256 8.48 -0.51 -7.03
C GLY A 256 7.53 -1.66 -7.37
N CYS A 257 7.83 -2.48 -8.38
CA CYS A 257 7.04 -3.68 -8.70
C CYS A 257 7.58 -4.92 -8.01
N VAL A 258 8.91 -5.05 -7.95
CA VAL A 258 9.62 -6.20 -7.38
C VAL A 258 10.73 -5.68 -6.49
N TYR A 259 10.91 -6.30 -5.33
CA TYR A 259 12.00 -5.99 -4.43
C TYR A 259 12.47 -7.24 -3.69
N ALA A 260 13.73 -7.21 -3.26
CA ALA A 260 14.34 -8.28 -2.50
C ALA A 260 14.31 -7.91 -1.00
N GLU A 261 13.67 -8.76 -0.21
CA GLU A 261 13.76 -8.70 1.24
C GLU A 261 14.93 -9.56 1.71
N ASN A 262 15.66 -9.06 2.71
CA ASN A 262 16.74 -9.84 3.32
C ASN A 262 16.13 -11.08 3.98
N SER A 263 16.77 -12.23 3.76
CA SER A 263 16.45 -13.49 4.39
C SER A 263 17.75 -14.23 4.72
N SER A 264 17.62 -15.38 5.34
CA SER A 264 18.72 -16.32 5.46
C SER A 264 18.21 -17.74 5.27
N GLU A 265 19.11 -18.61 4.85
CA GLU A 265 18.86 -20.05 4.78
C GLU A 265 19.83 -20.77 5.71
N ARG A 266 19.28 -21.60 6.59
CA ARG A 266 20.03 -22.40 7.53
C ARG A 266 20.57 -23.65 6.83
N VAL A 267 21.89 -23.76 6.75
CA VAL A 267 22.59 -24.87 6.13
C VAL A 267 23.21 -25.75 7.20
N TYR A 268 22.96 -27.06 7.13
CA TYR A 268 23.49 -28.07 8.03
C TYR A 268 24.56 -28.89 7.30
N SER A 269 25.81 -28.78 7.72
CA SER A 269 26.97 -29.42 7.06
C SER A 269 27.08 -30.91 7.37
N SER A 270 26.67 -31.33 8.58
CA SER A 270 26.78 -32.70 9.07
C SER A 270 25.76 -33.66 8.44
N GLY A 271 24.86 -33.17 7.58
CA GLY A 271 23.82 -34.00 6.95
C GLY A 271 22.85 -34.62 7.99
N PRO A 272 22.20 -35.76 7.67
CA PRO A 272 21.15 -36.36 8.51
C PRO A 272 21.66 -36.92 9.84
N ILE A 273 22.98 -37.00 10.01
CA ILE A 273 23.67 -37.55 11.16
C ILE A 273 23.21 -36.82 12.43
N LEU A 274 23.43 -35.52 12.55
CA LEU A 274 22.99 -34.75 13.72
C LEU A 274 21.59 -34.13 13.56
N GLY A 275 20.84 -34.51 12.52
CA GLY A 275 19.57 -33.86 12.16
C GLY A 275 18.52 -33.88 13.27
N ALA A 276 18.34 -35.01 13.96
CA ALA A 276 17.38 -35.11 15.06
C ALA A 276 17.82 -34.35 16.33
N LEU A 277 19.13 -34.23 16.57
CA LEU A 277 19.67 -33.53 17.72
C LEU A 277 19.64 -32.01 17.51
N ILE A 278 20.21 -31.56 16.39
CA ILE A 278 20.26 -30.14 16.03
C ILE A 278 18.84 -29.64 15.74
N GLY A 279 18.05 -30.43 15.02
CA GLY A 279 16.70 -30.08 14.62
C GLY A 279 16.68 -29.23 13.35
N SER A 280 15.69 -28.34 13.28
CA SER A 280 15.40 -27.55 12.09
C SER A 280 14.93 -26.14 12.46
N VAL A 281 14.99 -25.26 11.47
CA VAL A 281 14.40 -23.92 11.54
C VAL A 281 13.32 -23.78 10.45
N LYS A 282 12.44 -22.81 10.63
CA LYS A 282 11.50 -22.35 9.60
C LYS A 282 11.61 -20.84 9.45
N ASP A 283 11.09 -20.31 8.35
CA ASP A 283 10.79 -18.89 8.25
C ASP A 283 9.76 -18.51 9.32
N ALA A 284 10.00 -17.42 10.06
CA ALA A 284 9.14 -16.96 11.13
C ALA A 284 7.70 -16.66 10.67
N GLU A 285 7.53 -16.23 9.41
CA GLU A 285 6.20 -16.03 8.81
C GLU A 285 5.40 -17.33 8.62
N GLU A 286 6.08 -18.47 8.54
CA GLU A 286 5.49 -19.79 8.29
C GLU A 286 5.40 -20.65 9.55
N SER A 287 5.98 -20.18 10.66
CA SER A 287 5.92 -20.89 11.93
C SER A 287 4.62 -20.60 12.66
N SER A 288 4.03 -21.65 13.23
CA SER A 288 2.84 -21.55 14.09
C SER A 288 3.18 -21.09 15.52
N ARG A 289 4.46 -20.87 15.83
CA ARG A 289 4.93 -20.48 17.17
C ARG A 289 4.49 -19.04 17.52
N PRO A 290 3.98 -18.79 18.73
CA PRO A 290 3.62 -17.44 19.19
C PRO A 290 4.78 -16.44 19.08
N GLU A 291 6.00 -16.90 19.37
CA GLU A 291 7.22 -16.09 19.35
C GLU A 291 7.66 -15.70 17.94
N ALA A 292 7.09 -16.32 16.89
CA ALA A 292 7.33 -16.00 15.49
C ALA A 292 6.47 -14.83 14.99
N LYS A 293 5.38 -14.51 15.71
CA LYS A 293 4.36 -13.56 15.25
C LYS A 293 4.96 -12.17 15.02
N GLY A 294 4.87 -11.69 13.77
CA GLY A 294 5.36 -10.38 13.37
C GLY A 294 6.89 -10.28 13.23
N ARG A 295 7.60 -11.39 13.36
CA ARG A 295 9.06 -11.46 13.12
C ARG A 295 9.34 -11.91 11.70
N ARG A 296 10.56 -11.65 11.26
CA ARG A 296 11.11 -12.06 9.97
C ARG A 296 12.42 -12.82 10.22
N GLY A 297 12.82 -13.62 9.24
CA GLY A 297 14.01 -14.48 9.36
C GLY A 297 13.70 -15.84 9.98
N GLU A 298 14.74 -16.51 10.45
CA GLU A 298 14.69 -17.90 10.91
C GLU A 298 14.21 -18.01 12.37
N ILE A 299 13.35 -18.99 12.64
CA ILE A 299 12.97 -19.41 14.00
C ILE A 299 13.21 -20.92 14.18
N GLY A 300 13.75 -21.31 15.33
CA GLY A 300 13.93 -22.71 15.70
C GLY A 300 12.60 -23.44 15.80
N GLU A 301 12.48 -24.59 15.15
CA GLU A 301 11.25 -25.40 15.11
C GLU A 301 11.39 -26.70 15.91
N SER A 302 12.58 -27.28 15.96
CA SER A 302 12.83 -28.55 16.67
C SER A 302 14.24 -28.65 17.23
N GLY A 303 14.47 -29.66 18.09
CA GLY A 303 15.79 -30.02 18.60
C GLY A 303 16.52 -28.90 19.36
N LEU A 304 17.83 -28.84 19.15
CA LEU A 304 18.68 -27.79 19.71
C LEU A 304 18.32 -26.41 19.18
N GLU A 305 17.94 -26.29 17.91
CA GLU A 305 17.52 -25.03 17.29
C GLU A 305 16.33 -24.42 18.02
N LEU A 306 15.36 -25.24 18.46
CA LEU A 306 14.22 -24.79 19.27
C LEU A 306 14.63 -24.45 20.71
N SER A 307 15.36 -25.35 21.38
CA SER A 307 15.71 -25.15 22.80
C SER A 307 16.67 -23.98 23.03
N GLN A 308 17.52 -23.66 22.04
CA GLN A 308 18.49 -22.58 22.09
C GLN A 308 18.12 -21.37 21.21
N ASP A 309 16.87 -21.29 20.77
CA ASP A 309 16.39 -20.26 19.86
C ASP A 309 16.68 -18.83 20.35
N LYS A 310 16.53 -18.60 21.67
CA LYS A 310 16.80 -17.31 22.31
C LYS A 310 18.27 -16.88 22.21
N VAL A 311 19.20 -17.83 22.33
CA VAL A 311 20.64 -17.58 22.24
C VAL A 311 21.05 -17.37 20.79
N LEU A 312 20.49 -18.18 19.89
CA LEU A 312 20.84 -18.21 18.49
C LEU A 312 20.26 -17.06 17.67
N THR A 313 19.11 -16.48 18.03
CA THR A 313 18.43 -15.52 17.13
C THR A 313 19.09 -14.14 17.07
N GLY A 314 19.67 -13.67 18.18
CA GLY A 314 20.16 -12.28 18.26
C GLY A 314 19.02 -11.26 18.34
N THR A 315 19.30 -10.01 18.00
CA THR A 315 18.36 -8.89 18.05
C THR A 315 18.41 -8.08 16.77
N ASP A 316 17.29 -7.97 16.07
CA ASP A 316 17.19 -7.21 14.83
C ASP A 316 17.45 -5.71 15.03
N GLY A 317 18.14 -5.13 14.06
CA GLY A 317 18.33 -3.70 13.91
C GLY A 317 17.25 -3.08 13.03
N TYR A 318 17.37 -1.79 12.78
CA TYR A 318 16.50 -1.10 11.83
C TYR A 318 17.20 0.12 11.24
N GLN A 319 16.77 0.50 10.04
CA GLN A 319 17.09 1.79 9.45
C GLN A 319 15.81 2.52 9.06
N LYS A 320 15.73 3.80 9.44
CA LYS A 320 14.67 4.70 9.02
C LYS A 320 15.18 5.61 7.90
N TYR A 321 14.49 5.63 6.78
CA TYR A 321 14.84 6.46 5.62
C TYR A 321 13.61 7.05 4.96
N GLN A 322 13.78 8.11 4.18
CA GLN A 322 12.68 8.63 3.36
C GLN A 322 12.64 7.87 2.03
N GLY A 323 11.49 7.27 1.75
CA GLY A 323 11.26 6.57 0.49
C GLY A 323 10.87 7.53 -0.63
N ASN A 324 11.11 7.13 -1.88
CA ASN A 324 10.53 7.81 -3.04
C ASN A 324 8.98 7.67 -3.06
N ASN A 325 8.31 8.40 -3.94
CA ASN A 325 6.83 8.35 -4.08
C ASN A 325 6.28 6.95 -4.42
N VAL A 326 7.13 6.04 -4.92
CA VAL A 326 6.79 4.65 -5.29
C VAL A 326 6.95 3.70 -4.08
N GLY A 327 7.58 4.16 -3.00
CA GLY A 327 7.42 3.61 -1.65
C GLY A 327 8.54 2.69 -1.16
N ASN A 328 9.38 2.14 -2.04
CA ASN A 328 10.26 1.02 -1.69
C ASN A 328 11.76 1.30 -1.81
N GLU A 329 12.16 2.43 -2.40
CA GLU A 329 13.57 2.76 -2.62
C GLU A 329 14.02 3.95 -1.77
N LYS A 330 15.19 3.79 -1.13
CA LYS A 330 15.80 4.77 -0.24
C LYS A 330 16.30 5.97 -1.05
N ILE A 331 15.86 7.17 -0.68
CA ILE A 331 16.48 8.39 -1.22
C ILE A 331 17.87 8.54 -0.57
N PRO A 332 18.96 8.66 -1.37
CA PRO A 332 20.31 8.85 -0.83
C PRO A 332 20.38 10.01 0.17
N GLY A 333 21.14 9.85 1.25
CA GLY A 333 21.32 10.87 2.30
C GLY A 333 20.15 11.05 3.29
N THR A 334 19.03 10.33 3.13
CA THR A 334 17.83 10.51 3.98
C THR A 334 17.71 9.57 5.18
N VAL A 335 18.79 8.88 5.57
CA VAL A 335 18.77 8.05 6.79
C VAL A 335 18.61 8.96 7.99
N SER A 336 17.46 8.87 8.65
CA SER A 336 17.15 9.70 9.83
C SER A 336 17.55 9.00 11.13
N GLU A 337 17.54 7.68 11.16
CA GLU A 337 17.81 6.88 12.35
C GLU A 337 18.32 5.50 11.94
N TYR A 338 19.30 4.98 12.67
CA TYR A 338 19.95 3.71 12.37
C TYR A 338 20.31 2.98 13.66
N LYS A 339 19.97 1.70 13.73
CA LYS A 339 20.36 0.80 14.81
C LYS A 339 20.87 -0.50 14.19
N ASP A 340 22.10 -0.85 14.52
CA ASP A 340 22.70 -2.10 14.07
C ASP A 340 22.00 -3.32 14.66
N ALA A 341 21.98 -4.40 13.86
CA ALA A 341 21.53 -5.70 14.33
C ALA A 341 22.64 -6.35 15.16
N VAL A 342 22.25 -6.98 16.26
CA VAL A 342 23.17 -7.80 17.08
C VAL A 342 22.96 -9.25 16.68
N ASN A 343 23.99 -9.86 16.10
CA ASN A 343 23.94 -11.26 15.71
C ASN A 343 23.74 -12.17 16.93
N GLY A 344 23.13 -13.33 16.71
CA GLY A 344 22.99 -14.33 17.75
C GLY A 344 24.32 -14.97 18.12
N ASN A 345 24.37 -15.53 19.32
CA ASN A 345 25.58 -16.12 19.86
C ASN A 345 25.82 -17.50 19.25
N ASP A 346 27.08 -17.83 19.01
CA ASP A 346 27.48 -19.16 18.58
C ASP A 346 27.42 -20.13 19.77
N ILE A 347 27.02 -21.37 19.49
CA ILE A 347 26.94 -22.45 20.49
C ILE A 347 27.96 -23.51 20.13
N LYS A 348 28.79 -23.87 21.10
CA LYS A 348 29.76 -24.96 20.99
C LYS A 348 29.22 -26.18 21.74
N LEU A 349 29.09 -27.30 21.04
CA LEU A 349 28.65 -28.56 21.62
C LEU A 349 29.81 -29.32 22.26
N THR A 350 29.47 -30.25 23.13
CA THR A 350 30.38 -31.28 23.64
C THR A 350 30.43 -32.51 22.72
N ILE A 351 29.58 -32.54 21.69
CA ILE A 351 29.51 -33.62 20.71
C ILE A 351 30.63 -33.45 19.70
N ASP A 352 31.35 -34.55 19.49
CA ASP A 352 32.30 -34.74 18.41
C ASP A 352 31.59 -35.41 17.21
N SER A 353 31.59 -34.73 16.07
CA SER A 353 30.90 -35.15 14.85
C SER A 353 31.57 -36.34 14.16
N ASP A 354 32.89 -36.53 14.34
CA ASP A 354 33.61 -37.70 13.83
C ASP A 354 33.25 -38.95 14.62
N VAL A 355 33.17 -38.82 15.96
CA VAL A 355 32.71 -39.90 16.85
C VAL A 355 31.25 -40.26 16.56
N ASP A 356 30.37 -39.26 16.45
CA ASP A 356 28.96 -39.49 16.17
C ASP A 356 28.74 -40.13 14.77
N TRP A 357 29.51 -39.71 13.77
CA TRP A 357 29.53 -40.36 12.45
C TRP A 357 29.92 -41.84 12.56
N TYR A 358 30.94 -42.17 13.35
CA TYR A 358 31.39 -43.55 13.53
C TYR A 358 30.33 -44.42 14.22
N VAL A 359 29.66 -43.90 15.25
CA VAL A 359 28.57 -44.60 15.95
C VAL A 359 27.39 -44.88 15.02
N LYS A 360 27.01 -43.91 14.18
CA LYS A 360 25.92 -44.10 13.22
C LYS A 360 26.29 -45.05 12.10
N LYS A 361 27.53 -44.97 11.60
CA LYS A 361 28.04 -45.90 10.60
C LYS A 361 28.05 -47.34 11.10
N SER A 362 28.51 -47.57 12.33
CA SER A 362 28.51 -48.91 12.94
C SER A 362 27.09 -49.42 13.21
N SER A 363 26.16 -48.54 13.56
CA SER A 363 24.76 -48.91 13.78
C SER A 363 24.00 -49.19 12.48
N SER A 364 24.23 -48.42 11.40
CA SER A 364 23.65 -48.69 10.07
C SER A 364 24.03 -50.08 9.56
N ARG A 365 25.32 -50.43 9.67
CA ARG A 365 25.83 -51.76 9.30
C ARG A 365 25.11 -52.87 10.05
N ARG A 366 24.84 -52.69 11.35
CA ARG A 366 24.08 -53.67 12.14
C ARG A 366 22.62 -53.76 11.68
N ASN A 367 21.98 -52.63 11.41
CA ASN A 367 20.59 -52.63 10.94
C ASN A 367 20.44 -53.31 9.57
N GLU A 368 21.36 -53.07 8.64
CA GLU A 368 21.42 -53.74 7.35
C GLU A 368 21.65 -55.26 7.53
N ALA A 369 22.55 -55.65 8.43
CA ALA A 369 22.77 -57.06 8.74
C ALA A 369 21.53 -57.73 9.35
N VAL A 370 20.81 -57.04 10.25
CA VAL A 370 19.55 -57.55 10.83
C VAL A 370 18.45 -57.64 9.78
N GLN A 371 18.29 -56.64 8.91
CA GLN A 371 17.31 -56.67 7.82
C GLN A 371 17.61 -57.77 6.81
N SER A 372 18.90 -57.98 6.47
CA SER A 372 19.33 -59.09 5.62
C SER A 372 19.07 -60.45 6.28
N TRP A 373 19.31 -60.57 7.58
CA TRP A 373 19.02 -61.78 8.34
C TRP A 373 17.52 -62.07 8.40
N MET A 374 16.68 -61.06 8.68
CA MET A 374 15.22 -61.19 8.67
C MET A 374 14.68 -61.52 7.27
N GLY A 375 15.23 -60.91 6.21
CA GLY A 375 14.88 -61.22 4.82
C GLY A 375 15.21 -62.66 4.43
N ASN A 376 16.37 -63.17 4.81
CA ASN A 376 16.76 -64.56 4.57
C ASN A 376 15.91 -65.55 5.40
N CYS A 377 15.52 -65.21 6.63
CA CYS A 377 14.58 -66.03 7.41
C CYS A 377 13.16 -66.06 6.80
N CYS A 378 12.67 -64.95 6.24
CA CYS A 378 11.38 -64.93 5.54
C CYS A 378 11.39 -65.72 4.22
N CYS A 379 12.50 -65.72 3.47
CA CYS A 379 12.61 -66.49 2.22
C CYS A 379 12.87 -68.00 2.45
N SER A 380 13.46 -68.39 3.58
CA SER A 380 13.72 -69.81 3.89
C SER A 380 12.48 -70.57 4.40
N GLY A 381 11.35 -69.90 4.64
CA GLY A 381 10.10 -70.51 5.12
C GLY A 381 9.11 -70.95 4.04
N TYR A 382 9.41 -70.72 2.75
CA TYR A 382 8.49 -70.95 1.62
C TYR A 382 9.04 -71.92 0.55
N SER A 383 9.83 -72.93 0.96
CA SER A 383 10.36 -73.93 0.02
C SER A 383 10.17 -75.40 0.46
N HIS A 384 9.26 -75.65 1.41
CA HIS A 384 8.85 -77.01 1.77
C HIS A 384 7.35 -77.05 2.06
N TRP A 385 6.53 -77.06 1.01
CA TRP A 385 5.21 -77.72 0.97
C TRP A 385 4.88 -78.04 -0.49
#